data_AF-A0A6L7N624-F1
#
_entry.id   AF-A0A6L7N624-F1
#
_cell.length_a   1.000
_cell.length_b   1.000
_cell.length_c   1.000
_cell.angle_alpha   90.00
_cell.angle_beta   90.00
_cell.angle_gamma   90.00
#
_symmetry.space_group_name_H-M   'P 1'
#
loop_
_entity.id
_entity.type
_entity.pdbx_description
1 polymer ?
#
loop_
_entity_poly.entity_id
_entity_poly.type
_entity_poly.pdbx_seq_one_letter_code
_entity_poly.pdbx_strand_id
1 'polypeptide(L)'
;MISETEALEIATRYLHEEYQTSGLSLTVTGRDVELKDEDEELTMVGLFGKFYSVTFHCKIEPNTFDPDYIILLVDAETGDTLWYPGEH
;
A
#
# COMPACT_ATOMS: atom_id res chain seq x y z
N MET A 1 -14.59 -11.89 0.21
CA MET A 1 -13.61 -11.16 -0.59
C MET A 1 -14.08 -9.74 -0.73
N ILE A 2 -13.24 -8.78 -0.33
CA ILE A 2 -13.50 -7.35 -0.49
C ILE A 2 -13.37 -6.95 -1.96
N SER A 3 -14.00 -5.85 -2.34
CA SER A 3 -13.86 -5.25 -3.67
C SER A 3 -12.59 -4.43 -3.81
N GLU A 4 -12.22 -4.12 -5.06
CA GLU A 4 -11.11 -3.20 -5.38
C GLU A 4 -11.30 -1.82 -4.72
N THR A 5 -12.54 -1.30 -4.72
CA THR A 5 -12.89 -0.04 -4.07
C THR A 5 -12.67 -0.11 -2.56
N GLU A 6 -13.13 -1.19 -1.91
CA GLU A 6 -12.92 -1.39 -0.47
C GLU A 6 -11.43 -1.51 -0.13
N ALA A 7 -10.66 -2.23 -0.94
CA ALA A 7 -9.21 -2.34 -0.76
C ALA A 7 -8.53 -0.96 -0.84
N LEU A 8 -8.92 -0.13 -1.82
CA LEU A 8 -8.39 1.22 -1.96
C LEU A 8 -8.76 2.11 -0.77
N GLU A 9 -9.99 2.03 -0.27
CA GLU A 9 -10.45 2.78 0.90
C GLU A 9 -9.66 2.39 2.16
N ILE A 10 -9.46 1.09 2.38
CA ILE A 10 -8.68 0.55 3.50
C ILE A 10 -7.23 1.05 3.42
N ALA A 11 -6.59 0.88 2.26
CA ALA A 11 -5.21 1.29 2.05
C ALA A 11 -5.03 2.81 2.20
N THR A 12 -5.98 3.62 1.69
CA THR A 12 -5.94 5.08 1.83
C THR A 12 -6.06 5.50 3.29
N ARG A 13 -6.93 4.85 4.06
CA ARG A 13 -7.08 5.13 5.49
C ARG A 13 -5.81 4.78 6.26
N TYR A 14 -5.26 3.59 6.02
CA TYR A 14 -4.01 3.15 6.65
C TYR A 14 -2.86 4.13 6.37
N LEU A 15 -2.67 4.50 5.10
CA LEU A 15 -1.64 5.45 4.69
C LEU A 15 -1.78 6.80 5.39
N HIS A 16 -3.00 7.31 5.48
CA HIS A 16 -3.26 8.59 6.14
C HIS A 16 -2.98 8.53 7.64
N GLU A 17 -3.36 7.45 8.32
CA GLU A 17 -3.10 7.24 9.76
C GLU A 17 -1.60 7.19 10.05
N GLU A 18 -0.83 6.44 9.26
CA GLU A 18 0.64 6.37 9.39
C GLU A 18 1.29 7.74 9.22
N TYR A 19 0.94 8.48 8.16
CA TYR A 19 1.59 9.77 7.89
C TYR A 19 1.14 10.89 8.84
N GLN A 20 -0.10 10.86 9.33
CA GLN A 20 -0.55 11.79 10.36
C GLN A 20 0.28 11.69 11.64
N THR A 21 0.72 10.48 12.01
CA THR A 21 1.54 10.29 13.22
C THR A 21 3.01 10.66 13.01
N SER A 22 3.49 10.59 11.77
CA SER A 22 4.89 10.87 11.42
C SER A 22 5.26 12.36 11.41
N GLY A 23 4.28 13.26 11.27
CA GLY A 23 4.51 14.70 11.08
C GLY A 23 5.03 15.09 9.68
N LEU A 24 5.06 14.14 8.74
CA LEU A 24 5.42 14.36 7.34
C LEU A 24 4.21 14.79 6.51
N SER A 25 4.44 15.60 5.48
CA SER A 25 3.39 16.01 4.53
C SER A 25 3.41 15.08 3.31
N LEU A 26 2.40 14.23 3.18
CA LEU A 26 2.22 13.31 2.05
C LEU A 26 1.26 13.91 1.01
N THR A 27 1.73 14.08 -0.22
CA THR A 27 0.89 14.45 -1.38
C THR A 27 0.78 13.27 -2.32
N VAL A 28 -0.42 12.70 -2.46
CA VAL A 28 -0.69 11.62 -3.42
C VAL A 28 -1.02 12.21 -4.79
N THR A 29 -0.27 11.82 -5.82
CA THR A 29 -0.43 12.28 -7.21
C THR A 29 -1.08 11.24 -8.13
N GLY A 30 -1.09 9.97 -7.73
CA GLY A 30 -1.66 8.87 -8.51
C GLY A 30 -1.92 7.63 -7.65
N ARG A 31 -2.78 6.73 -8.15
CA ARG A 31 -3.17 5.49 -7.46
C ARG A 31 -3.39 4.39 -8.49
N ASP A 32 -2.82 3.23 -8.23
CA ASP A 32 -3.06 2.00 -9.00
C ASP A 32 -3.48 0.89 -8.04
N VAL A 33 -4.37 0.02 -8.49
CA VAL A 33 -4.82 -1.15 -7.73
C VAL A 33 -4.76 -2.37 -8.62
N GLU A 34 -4.14 -3.44 -8.14
CA GLU A 34 -4.05 -4.70 -8.86
C GLU A 34 -4.33 -5.88 -7.91
N LEU A 35 -5.16 -6.83 -8.35
CA LEU A 35 -5.35 -8.08 -7.63
C LEU A 35 -4.19 -9.03 -7.97
N LYS A 36 -3.37 -9.33 -6.96
CA LYS A 36 -2.33 -10.35 -6.98
C LYS A 36 -2.86 -11.66 -6.42
N ASP A 37 -2.51 -12.75 -7.08
CA ASP A 37 -2.69 -14.11 -6.55
C ASP A 37 -1.36 -14.60 -5.98
N GLU A 38 -1.36 -15.76 -5.33
CA GLU A 38 -0.16 -16.39 -4.77
C GLU A 38 0.94 -16.49 -5.83
N ASP A 39 1.98 -15.68 -5.69
CA ASP A 39 3.19 -15.73 -6.50
C ASP A 39 4.41 -16.03 -5.61
N GLU A 40 5.50 -16.49 -6.23
CA GLU A 40 6.70 -16.98 -5.52
C GLU A 40 7.25 -15.92 -4.54
N GLU A 41 7.24 -14.64 -4.94
CA GLU A 41 7.69 -13.51 -4.10
C GLU A 41 6.81 -13.27 -2.88
N LEU A 42 5.48 -13.38 -3.01
CA LEU A 42 4.54 -13.21 -1.90
C LEU A 42 4.68 -14.35 -0.89
N THR A 43 4.90 -15.56 -1.40
CA THR A 43 5.15 -16.74 -0.56
C THR A 43 6.47 -16.59 0.22
N MET A 44 7.52 -16.04 -0.41
CA MET A 44 8.82 -15.79 0.25
C MET A 44 8.71 -14.82 1.44
N VAL A 45 7.77 -13.87 1.40
CA VAL A 45 7.50 -12.94 2.51
C VAL A 45 6.44 -13.45 3.48
N GLY A 46 6.01 -14.71 3.37
CA GLY A 46 5.09 -15.37 4.28
C GLY A 46 3.62 -14.99 4.06
N LEU A 47 3.29 -14.46 2.87
CA LEU A 47 1.93 -14.15 2.47
C LEU A 47 1.34 -15.31 1.69
N PHE A 48 0.14 -15.69 2.11
CA PHE A 48 -0.64 -16.79 1.52
C PHE A 48 -2.01 -16.23 1.18
N GLY A 49 -2.57 -16.62 0.03
CA GLY A 49 -3.83 -16.10 -0.49
C GLY A 49 -3.71 -14.94 -1.49
N LYS A 50 -4.84 -14.29 -1.73
CA LYS A 50 -4.98 -13.23 -2.73
C LYS A 50 -4.90 -11.86 -2.07
N PHE A 51 -4.18 -10.94 -2.68
CA PHE A 51 -3.96 -9.60 -2.14
C PHE A 51 -4.25 -8.54 -3.19
N TYR A 52 -4.88 -7.44 -2.79
CA TYR A 52 -4.87 -6.22 -3.58
C TYR A 52 -3.58 -5.45 -3.29
N SER A 53 -2.74 -5.31 -4.31
CA SER A 53 -1.60 -4.40 -4.31
C SER A 53 -2.09 -3.00 -4.66
N VAL A 54 -2.04 -2.09 -3.70
CA VAL A 54 -2.40 -0.67 -3.87
C VAL A 54 -1.14 0.17 -3.89
N THR A 55 -0.85 0.76 -5.04
CA THR A 55 0.32 1.63 -5.25
C THR A 55 -0.12 3.09 -5.21
N PHE A 56 0.47 3.87 -4.30
CA PHE A 56 0.28 5.30 -4.19
C PHE A 56 1.50 6.01 -4.74
N HIS A 57 1.36 6.73 -5.85
CA HIS A 57 2.40 7.64 -6.32
C HIS A 57 2.34 8.90 -5.48
N CYS A 58 3.43 9.27 -4.82
CA CYS A 58 3.41 10.34 -3.84
C CYS A 58 4.69 11.16 -3.78
N LYS A 59 4.56 12.35 -3.21
CA LYS A 59 5.67 13.19 -2.79
C LYS A 59 5.53 13.46 -1.31
N ILE A 60 6.61 13.26 -0.57
CA ILE A 60 6.67 13.51 0.86
C ILE A 60 7.62 14.68 1.09
N GLU A 61 7.26 15.61 1.97
CA GLU A 61 8.08 16.78 2.31
C GLU A 61 8.31 16.86 3.82
N PRO A 62 9.48 17.34 4.28
CA PRO A 62 10.58 17.98 3.52
C PRO A 62 11.70 17.02 3.07
N ASN A 63 11.51 15.70 3.20
CA ASN A 63 12.56 14.73 2.90
C ASN A 63 12.81 14.67 1.37
N THR A 64 14.08 14.68 0.99
CA THR A 64 14.55 14.70 -0.41
C THR A 64 14.90 13.30 -0.94
N PHE A 65 14.76 12.28 -0.10
CA PHE A 65 15.05 10.87 -0.37
C PHE A 65 13.80 10.00 -0.34
N ASP A 66 12.63 10.60 -0.57
CA ASP A 66 11.37 9.89 -0.44
C ASP A 66 11.04 9.01 -1.65
N PRO A 67 10.37 7.88 -1.42
CA PRO A 67 9.98 6.97 -2.47
C PRO A 67 8.97 7.62 -3.42
N ASP A 68 9.16 7.43 -4.74
CA ASP A 68 8.22 7.89 -5.78
C ASP A 68 6.83 7.24 -5.62
N TYR A 69 6.79 6.08 -4.95
CA TYR A 69 5.57 5.33 -4.71
C TYR A 69 5.61 4.53 -3.40
N ILE A 70 4.44 4.33 -2.80
CA ILE A 70 4.23 3.46 -1.62
C ILE A 70 3.33 2.31 -2.04
N ILE A 71 3.70 1.08 -1.70
CA ILE A 71 2.87 -0.11 -1.96
C ILE A 71 2.28 -0.59 -0.63
N LEU A 72 0.96 -0.75 -0.61
CA LEU A 72 0.22 -1.41 0.46
C LEU A 72 -0.43 -2.67 -0.09
N LEU A 73 -0.20 -3.80 0.59
CA LEU A 73 -0.90 -5.04 0.29
C LEU A 73 -2.11 -5.16 1.21
N VAL A 74 -3.30 -5.38 0.63
CA VAL A 74 -4.55 -5.59 1.36
C VAL A 74 -5.01 -7.01 1.11
N ASP A 75 -5.16 -7.81 2.16
CA ASP A 75 -5.67 -9.16 2.04
C ASP A 75 -7.09 -9.13 1.46
N ALA A 76 -7.30 -9.84 0.35
CA ALA A 76 -8.55 -9.78 -0.40
C ALA A 76 -9.70 -10.46 0.36
N GLU A 77 -9.44 -11.33 1.35
CA GLU A 77 -10.49 -12.01 2.10
C GLU A 77 -10.94 -11.24 3.33
N THR A 78 -9.99 -10.69 4.08
CA THR A 78 -10.15 -10.11 5.42
C THR A 78 -10.09 -8.58 5.42
N GLY A 79 -9.38 -7.98 4.45
CA GLY A 79 -9.07 -6.55 4.45
C GLY A 79 -7.93 -6.14 5.39
N ASP A 80 -7.19 -7.11 5.94
CA ASP A 80 -5.97 -6.81 6.70
C ASP A 80 -4.91 -6.18 5.80
N THR A 81 -4.12 -5.25 6.35
CA THR A 81 -3.14 -4.44 5.61
C THR A 81 -1.72 -4.78 6.02
N LEU A 82 -0.84 -4.84 5.04
CA LEU A 82 0.60 -4.99 5.22
C LEU A 82 1.35 -3.96 4.39
N TRP A 83 2.34 -3.33 5.02
CA TRP A 83 3.12 -2.25 4.43
C TRP A 83 4.52 -2.71 4.04
N TYR A 84 4.93 -2.35 2.82
CA TYR A 84 6.29 -2.53 2.34
C TYR A 84 6.84 -1.17 1.87
N PRO A 85 7.85 -0.62 2.55
CA PRO A 85 8.62 0.48 1.98
C PRO A 85 9.39 -0.07 0.77
N GLY A 86 9.11 0.45 -0.43
CA GLY A 86 9.98 0.24 -1.58
C GLY A 86 11.14 1.22 -1.49
N GLU A 87 12.36 0.72 -1.31
CA GLU A 87 13.57 1.53 -1.55
C GLU A 87 13.88 1.44 -3.05
N HIS A 88 14.12 2.59 -3.70
CA HIS A 88 14.71 2.59 -5.04
C HIS A 88 16.23 2.77 -4.98
#